data_AF-A0AAN8X6Q6-F1
#
_entry.id   AF-A0AAN8X6Q6-F1
#
_cell.length_a   1.000
_cell.length_b   1.000
_cell.length_c   1.000
_cell.angle_alpha   90.00
_cell.angle_beta   90.00
_cell.angle_gamma   90.00
#
_symmetry.space_group_name_H-M   'P 1'
#
loop_
_entity.id
_entity.type
_entity.pdbx_description
1 polymer ?
#
loop_
_entity_poly.entity_id
_entity_poly.type
_entity_poly.pdbx_seq_one_letter_code
_entity_poly.pdbx_strand_id
1 'polypeptide(L)'
;PLLVACNKIDVMNLEKLEEQYPEKRAMITAIEKDNVPVLEMSTLTQEGVMAVKKQACDMLLAHRVDAKMRTKKADAILNRVHVAMPAQRDWKERKPCIPGKMIFLRFGAASRRT
;
A
#
# COMPACT_ATOMS: atom_id res chain seq x y z
N PRO A 1 5.86 1.92 -14.38
CA PRO A 1 4.51 1.31 -14.31
C PRO A 1 3.47 2.34 -14.73
N LEU A 2 2.39 1.89 -15.37
CA LEU A 2 1.27 2.72 -15.81
C LEU A 2 0.01 2.32 -15.01
N LEU A 3 -0.83 3.31 -14.73
CA LEU A 3 -2.11 3.14 -14.03
C LEU A 3 -3.08 4.18 -14.58
N VAL A 4 -4.33 3.79 -14.79
CA VAL A 4 -5.39 4.69 -15.26
C VAL A 4 -6.31 5.01 -14.09
N ALA A 5 -6.56 6.30 -13.88
CA ALA A 5 -7.48 6.77 -12.86
C ALA A 5 -8.68 7.47 -13.50
N CYS A 6 -9.87 6.91 -13.30
CA CYS A 6 -11.14 7.47 -13.74
C CYS A 6 -11.65 8.45 -12.67
N ASN A 7 -11.62 9.75 -12.99
CA ASN A 7 -12.05 10.81 -12.08
C ASN A 7 -13.56 11.15 -12.24
N LYS A 8 -14.15 11.76 -11.21
CA LYS A 8 -15.56 12.22 -11.11
C LYS A 8 -16.61 11.12 -10.97
N ILE A 9 -16.31 10.13 -10.13
CA ILE A 9 -17.27 9.05 -9.79
C ILE A 9 -18.56 9.59 -9.16
N ASP A 10 -18.49 10.74 -8.48
CA ASP A 10 -19.65 11.45 -7.92
C ASP A 10 -20.77 11.74 -8.94
N VAL A 11 -20.41 11.90 -10.23
CA VAL A 11 -21.40 12.08 -11.32
C VAL A 11 -21.72 10.76 -12.00
N MET A 12 -20.68 9.99 -12.36
CA MET A 12 -20.81 8.69 -13.03
C MET A 12 -19.80 7.67 -12.51
N ASN A 13 -20.30 6.67 -11.80
CA ASN A 13 -19.54 5.46 -11.44
C ASN A 13 -19.39 4.52 -12.64
N LEU A 14 -18.43 3.60 -12.60
CA LEU A 14 -18.26 2.56 -13.63
C LEU A 14 -19.49 1.67 -13.78
N GLU A 15 -20.21 1.38 -12.69
CA GLU A 15 -21.48 0.62 -12.73
C GLU A 15 -22.55 1.37 -13.54
N LYS A 16 -22.75 2.66 -13.24
CA LYS A 16 -23.70 3.52 -13.99
C LYS A 16 -23.26 3.74 -15.44
N LEU A 17 -21.95 3.76 -15.69
CA LEU A 17 -21.39 3.86 -17.03
C LEU A 17 -21.69 2.60 -17.86
N GLU A 18 -21.66 1.43 -17.23
CA GLU A 18 -22.00 0.16 -17.88
C GLU A 18 -23.47 0.11 -18.31
N GLU A 19 -24.37 0.62 -17.46
CA GLU A 19 -25.81 0.71 -17.77
C GLU A 19 -26.10 1.70 -18.91
N GLN A 20 -25.45 2.87 -18.93
CA GLN A 20 -25.75 3.94 -19.89
C GLN A 20 -24.97 3.83 -21.20
N TYR A 21 -23.72 3.35 -21.15
CA TYR A 21 -22.81 3.31 -22.29
C TYR A 21 -21.92 2.05 -22.25
N PRO A 22 -22.49 0.87 -22.59
CA PRO A 22 -21.75 -0.40 -22.53
C PRO A 22 -20.50 -0.41 -23.42
N GLU A 23 -20.52 0.31 -24.56
CA GLU A 23 -19.35 0.42 -25.44
C GLU A 23 -18.14 1.09 -24.76
N LYS A 24 -18.38 2.12 -23.94
CA LYS A 24 -17.31 2.82 -23.21
C LYS A 24 -16.71 1.93 -22.12
N ARG A 25 -17.55 1.14 -21.44
CA ARG A 25 -17.09 0.17 -20.46
C ARG A 25 -16.21 -0.90 -21.12
N ALA A 26 -16.61 -1.39 -22.31
CA ALA A 26 -15.82 -2.36 -23.06
C ALA A 26 -14.42 -1.83 -23.43
N MET A 27 -14.29 -0.54 -23.78
CA MET A 27 -12.98 0.08 -24.03
C MET A 27 -12.11 0.14 -22.76
N ILE A 28 -12.70 0.43 -21.60
CA ILE A 28 -11.99 0.45 -20.31
C ILE A 28 -11.53 -0.97 -19.94
N THR A 29 -12.39 -1.98 -20.11
CA THR A 29 -12.04 -3.38 -19.87
C THR A 29 -10.96 -3.89 -20.83
N ALA A 30 -10.88 -3.36 -22.06
CA ALA A 30 -9.77 -3.67 -22.96
C ALA A 30 -8.42 -3.19 -22.39
N ILE A 31 -8.39 -2.00 -21.79
CA ILE A 31 -7.18 -1.46 -21.14
C ILE A 31 -6.79 -2.29 -19.90
N GLU A 32 -7.77 -2.76 -19.13
CA GLU A 32 -7.51 -3.66 -17.98
C GLU A 32 -6.87 -4.98 -18.43
N LYS A 33 -7.25 -5.52 -19.60
CA LYS A 33 -6.65 -6.73 -20.18
C LYS A 33 -5.18 -6.55 -20.58
N ASP A 34 -4.79 -5.32 -20.93
CA ASP A 34 -3.39 -4.97 -21.22
C ASP A 34 -2.53 -4.84 -19.95
N ASN A 35 -3.02 -5.36 -18.81
CA ASN A 35 -2.34 -5.39 -17.51
C ASN A 35 -2.11 -4.00 -16.92
N VAL A 36 -2.94 -3.03 -17.31
CA VAL A 36 -2.96 -1.68 -16.76
C VAL A 36 -4.12 -1.58 -15.78
N PRO A 37 -3.87 -1.43 -14.47
CA PRO A 37 -4.95 -1.30 -13.50
C PRO A 37 -5.72 0.00 -13.73
N VAL A 38 -7.04 -0.12 -13.70
CA VAL A 38 -7.98 1.01 -13.74
C VAL A 38 -8.57 1.19 -12.35
N LEU A 39 -8.57 2.43 -11.86
CA LEU A 39 -9.11 2.78 -10.55
C LEU A 39 -10.05 3.97 -10.64
N GLU A 40 -11.05 3.96 -9.78
CA GLU A 40 -11.99 5.06 -9.61
C GLU A 40 -11.52 6.05 -8.54
N MET A 41 -11.71 7.34 -8.80
CA MET A 41 -11.50 8.40 -7.80
C MET A 41 -12.46 9.57 -8.00
N SER A 42 -12.76 10.30 -6.93
CA SER A 42 -13.37 11.63 -7.01
C SER A 42 -12.57 12.63 -6.19
N THR A 43 -12.25 13.76 -6.82
CA THR A 43 -11.63 14.90 -6.14
C THR A 43 -12.61 15.73 -5.33
N LEU A 44 -13.92 15.54 -5.52
CA LEU A 44 -14.97 16.27 -4.81
C LEU A 44 -15.35 15.57 -3.50
N THR A 45 -15.66 14.27 -3.56
CA THR A 45 -15.99 13.46 -2.37
C THR A 45 -14.74 12.94 -1.67
N GLN A 46 -13.55 13.10 -2.28
CA GLN A 46 -12.25 12.56 -1.82
C GLN A 46 -12.19 11.03 -1.76
N GLU A 47 -13.19 10.35 -2.31
CA GLU A 47 -13.24 8.90 -2.41
C GLU A 47 -12.22 8.38 -3.42
N GLY A 48 -11.57 7.25 -3.10
CA GLY A 48 -10.60 6.60 -3.99
C GLY A 48 -9.24 7.29 -4.12
N VAL A 49 -9.10 8.57 -3.76
CA VAL A 49 -7.83 9.34 -3.90
C VAL A 49 -6.67 8.66 -3.17
N MET A 50 -6.89 8.22 -1.94
CA MET A 50 -5.86 7.53 -1.16
C MET A 50 -5.55 6.12 -1.68
N ALA A 51 -6.55 5.43 -2.25
CA ALA A 51 -6.36 4.11 -2.84
C ALA A 51 -5.49 4.19 -4.10
N VAL A 52 -5.79 5.13 -5.01
CA VAL A 52 -4.98 5.41 -6.21
C VAL A 52 -3.55 5.74 -5.82
N LYS A 53 -3.37 6.64 -4.85
CA LYS A 53 -2.03 7.02 -4.35
C LYS A 53 -1.26 5.79 -3.85
N LYS A 54 -1.87 4.97 -3.00
CA LYS A 54 -1.23 3.80 -2.42
C LYS A 54 -0.80 2.81 -3.51
N GLN A 55 -1.72 2.44 -4.40
CA GLN A 55 -1.44 1.48 -5.47
C GLN A 55 -0.37 1.97 -6.44
N ALA A 56 -0.41 3.24 -6.85
CA ALA A 56 0.61 3.83 -7.71
C ALA A 56 1.99 3.84 -7.05
N CYS A 57 2.08 4.21 -5.77
CA CYS A 57 3.33 4.21 -5.01
C CYS A 57 3.88 2.78 -4.85
N ASP A 58 3.04 1.82 -4.47
CA ASP A 58 3.45 0.43 -4.24
C ASP A 58 3.96 -0.21 -5.54
N MET A 59 3.26 -0.02 -6.66
CA MET A 59 3.71 -0.48 -7.98
C MET A 59 5.04 0.14 -8.41
N LEU A 60 5.23 1.44 -8.16
CA LEU A 60 6.48 2.14 -8.47
C LEU A 60 7.63 1.62 -7.60
N LEU A 61 7.37 1.40 -6.31
CA LEU A 61 8.35 0.90 -5.37
C LEU A 61 8.79 -0.52 -5.74
N ALA A 62 7.85 -1.41 -6.06
CA ALA A 62 8.17 -2.78 -6.51
C ALA A 62 9.12 -2.76 -7.72
N HIS A 63 8.76 -2.03 -8.78
CA HIS A 63 9.60 -1.92 -9.97
C HIS A 63 10.98 -1.29 -9.68
N ARG A 64 11.04 -0.29 -8.79
CA ARG A 64 12.30 0.35 -8.39
C ARG A 64 13.18 -0.57 -7.55
N VAL A 65 12.59 -1.35 -6.65
CA VAL A 65 13.31 -2.34 -5.84
C VAL A 65 13.87 -3.43 -6.74
N ASP A 66 13.09 -3.95 -7.68
CA ASP A 66 13.56 -4.97 -8.63
C ASP A 66 14.75 -4.46 -9.46
N ALA A 67 14.64 -3.24 -10.00
CA ALA A 67 15.74 -2.61 -10.74
C ALA A 67 16.99 -2.38 -9.85
N LYS A 68 16.77 -2.02 -8.58
CA LYS A 68 17.85 -1.81 -7.61
C LYS A 68 18.54 -3.12 -7.22
N MET A 69 17.78 -4.20 -7.04
CA MET A 69 18.28 -5.54 -6.71
C MET A 69 19.15 -6.11 -7.83
N ARG A 70 18.83 -5.82 -9.10
CA ARG A 70 19.68 -6.20 -10.25
C ARG A 70 21.04 -5.48 -10.27
N THR A 71 21.19 -4.40 -9.49
CA THR A 71 22.43 -3.62 -9.43
C THR A 71 23.25 -4.04 -8.19
N LYS A 72 24.59 -4.00 -8.27
CA LYS A 72 25.53 -4.22 -7.14
C LYS A 72 25.36 -3.28 -5.93
N LYS A 73 24.44 -2.31 -6.00
CA LYS A 73 24.14 -1.37 -4.91
C LYS A 73 23.26 -2.00 -3.82
N ALA A 74 22.66 -3.16 -4.07
CA ALA A 74 21.91 -3.92 -3.07
C ALA A 74 22.83 -4.45 -1.95
N ASP A 75 24.02 -4.94 -2.30
CA ASP A 75 24.98 -5.49 -1.32
C ASP A 75 25.46 -4.43 -0.33
N ALA A 76 25.62 -3.18 -0.80
CA ALA A 76 26.05 -2.05 0.05
C ALA A 76 25.02 -1.66 1.14
N ILE A 77 23.75 -2.09 1.02
CA ILE A 77 22.71 -1.82 2.02
C ILE A 77 22.38 -3.05 2.88
N LEU A 78 22.93 -4.22 2.58
CA LEU A 78 22.56 -5.49 3.21
C LEU A 78 22.72 -5.45 4.74
N ASN A 79 23.80 -4.83 5.23
CA ASN A 79 24.07 -4.68 6.66
C ASN A 79 23.00 -3.88 7.42
N ARG A 80 22.27 -2.99 6.74
CA ARG A 80 21.17 -2.20 7.34
C ARG A 80 19.85 -2.94 7.37
N VAL A 81 19.65 -3.87 6.44
CA VAL A 81 18.43 -4.68 6.32
C VAL A 81 18.53 -5.94 7.17
N HIS A 82 19.74 -6.46 7.37
CA HIS A 82 19.97 -7.64 8.20
C HIS A 82 19.63 -7.38 9.68
N VAL A 83 18.59 -8.07 10.16
CA VAL A 83 18.22 -8.09 11.58
C VAL A 83 18.87 -9.31 12.22
N ALA A 84 19.79 -9.09 13.18
CA ALA A 84 20.43 -10.18 13.90
C ALA A 84 19.43 -10.91 14.80
N MET A 85 19.31 -12.22 14.63
CA MET A 85 18.48 -13.06 15.49
C MET A 85 19.28 -13.52 16.72
N PRO A 86 18.79 -13.28 17.96
CA PRO A 86 19.52 -13.65 19.16
C PRO A 86 19.55 -15.18 19.33
N ALA A 87 20.75 -15.76 19.42
CA ALA A 87 20.92 -17.15 19.80
C ALA A 87 20.68 -17.33 21.30
N GLN A 88 20.09 -18.47 21.69
CA GLN A 88 19.89 -18.79 23.10
C GLN A 88 21.25 -19.01 23.76
N ARG A 89 21.59 -18.12 24.69
CA ARG A 89 22.86 -18.18 25.42
C ARG A 89 22.78 -19.04 26.68
N ASP A 90 21.71 -18.86 27.46
CA ASP A 90 21.50 -19.49 28.76
C ASP A 90 20.03 -19.97 28.91
N TRP A 91 19.74 -20.72 29.97
CA TRP A 91 18.38 -21.15 30.35
C TRP A 91 17.62 -20.11 31.20
N LYS A 92 18.05 -18.84 31.20
CA LYS A 92 17.45 -17.76 32.00
C LYS A 92 16.55 -16.86 31.15
N GLU A 93 15.31 -16.69 31.58
CA GLU A 93 14.34 -15.80 30.92
C GLU A 93 14.64 -14.33 31.23
N ARG A 94 14.72 -13.49 30.18
CA ARG A 94 14.96 -12.03 30.28
C ARG A 94 13.75 -11.27 29.76
N LYS A 95 12.70 -11.18 30.58
CA LYS A 95 11.46 -10.48 30.22
C LYS A 95 11.71 -8.96 30.13
N PRO A 96 11.05 -8.24 29.19
CA PRO A 96 11.04 -6.78 29.20
C PRO A 96 10.42 -6.25 30.50
N CYS A 97 11.12 -5.35 31.20
CA CYS A 97 10.60 -4.71 32.41
C CYS A 97 10.01 -3.34 32.05
N ILE A 98 8.70 -3.29 31.81
CA ILE A 98 7.97 -2.05 31.55
C ILE A 98 7.11 -1.73 32.78
N PRO A 99 7.25 -0.56 33.42
CA PRO A 99 6.42 -0.19 34.56
C PRO A 99 4.92 -0.18 34.24
N GLY A 100 4.08 -0.73 35.13
CA GLY A 100 2.64 -0.93 34.87
C GLY A 100 1.88 0.34 34.48
N LYS A 101 2.21 1.50 35.07
CA LYS A 101 1.62 2.80 34.72
C LYS A 101 1.86 3.18 33.25
N MET A 102 3.02 2.82 32.70
CA MET A 102 3.40 3.12 31.31
C MET A 102 2.70 2.19 30.31
N ILE A 103 2.45 0.94 30.70
CA ILE A 103 1.67 -0.01 29.91
C ILE A 103 0.25 0.52 29.70
N PHE A 104 -0.39 0.98 30.79
CA PHE A 104 -1.73 1.56 30.73
C PHE A 104 -1.80 2.81 29.83
N LEU A 105 -0.80 3.69 29.90
CA LEU A 105 -0.72 4.86 29.01
C LEU A 105 -0.55 4.47 27.53
N ARG A 106 0.22 3.42 27.23
CA ARG A 106 0.37 2.90 25.86
C ARG A 106 -0.93 2.32 25.31
N PHE A 107 -1.64 1.50 26.09
CA PHE A 107 -2.93 0.93 25.67
C PHE A 107 -4.04 1.98 25.59
N GLY A 108 -4.10 2.92 26.54
CA GLY A 108 -5.06 4.02 26.53
C GLY A 108 -4.79 5.07 25.44
N ALA A 109 -3.55 5.20 24.94
CA ALA A 109 -3.23 6.02 23.77
C ALA A 109 -3.56 5.29 22.45
N ALA A 110 -3.42 3.96 22.41
CA ALA A 110 -3.80 3.14 21.25
C ALA A 110 -5.33 3.10 21.06
N SER A 111 -6.10 2.98 22.15
CA SER A 111 -7.58 2.99 22.11
C SER A 111 -8.20 4.35 21.79
N ARG A 112 -7.41 5.44 21.82
CA ARG A 112 -7.87 6.81 21.53
C ARG A 112 -7.61 7.26 20.08
N ARG A 113 -7.02 6.40 19.25
CA ARG A 113 -6.66 6.69 17.84
C ARG A 113 -7.53 5.96 16.80
N THR A 114 -8.62 5.34 17.22
CA THR A 114 -9.70 4.86 16.35
C THR A 114 -10.87 5.81 16.42
#